data_AF-A0A955BEG0-F1
#
_entry.id   AF-A0A955BEG0-F1
#
_cell.length_a   1.000
_cell.length_b   1.000
_cell.length_c   1.000
_cell.angle_alpha   90.00
_cell.angle_beta   90.00
_cell.angle_gamma   90.00
#
_symmetry.space_group_name_H-M   'P 1'
#
loop_
_entity.id
_entity.type
_entity.pdbx_description
1 polymer ?
#
loop_
_entity_poly.entity_id
_entity_poly.type
_entity_poly.pdbx_seq_one_letter_code
_entity_poly.pdbx_strand_id
1 'polypeptide(L)'
;FIRRLRDIAAIEGVNVSLGPNDDARKQGQDIRGGLNNPQAVVEGARIRSRQDSPFALELRAKPLANPKEVAQPRPAALEKGHAFVRIDKGELYELVFHNGARHEVALSITIDGIDTFTFSDDRDPKTDAPAFSHWLVSPGQTLVLPGWHKTNDPKRDDNFLSFLVTEYGQGAGSKFPTKSQGQIGVITVQISKSHQPRSGQAKSGAETGFGPPVKGELKAVERLIDPPLDFITVRYLR
;
A
#
# COMPACT_ATOMS: atom_id res chain seq x y z
N PHE A 1 3.75 -7.76 -22.26
CA PHE A 1 3.17 -6.45 -22.63
C PHE A 1 2.24 -5.91 -21.52
N ILE A 2 1.34 -6.72 -20.96
CA ILE A 2 0.37 -6.32 -19.90
C ILE A 2 1.01 -5.91 -18.56
N ARG A 3 2.13 -6.52 -18.16
CA ARG A 3 2.88 -6.12 -16.94
C ARG A 3 3.22 -4.61 -16.91
N ARG A 4 3.61 -4.02 -18.05
CA ARG A 4 4.10 -2.63 -18.10
C ARG A 4 3.05 -1.55 -17.83
N LEU A 5 1.76 -1.78 -18.14
CA LEU A 5 0.75 -0.73 -18.00
C LEU A 5 0.32 -0.50 -16.55
N ARG A 6 0.36 -1.55 -15.73
CA ARG A 6 0.07 -1.45 -14.29
C ARG A 6 1.24 -0.82 -13.54
N ASP A 7 2.47 -1.16 -13.96
CA ASP A 7 3.67 -0.46 -13.49
C ASP A 7 3.60 1.03 -13.85
N ILE A 8 3.13 1.40 -15.05
CA ILE A 8 2.89 2.80 -15.44
C ILE A 8 1.83 3.46 -14.55
N ALA A 9 0.68 2.81 -14.28
CA ALA A 9 -0.34 3.39 -13.40
C ALA A 9 0.20 3.66 -11.99
N ALA A 10 1.05 2.77 -11.48
CA ALA A 10 1.68 2.92 -10.17
C ALA A 10 2.78 3.98 -10.15
N ILE A 11 3.59 4.07 -11.21
CA ILE A 11 4.68 5.05 -11.37
C ILE A 11 4.13 6.46 -11.59
N GLU A 12 3.08 6.58 -12.41
CA GLU A 12 2.47 7.87 -12.76
C GLU A 12 1.45 8.36 -11.71
N GLY A 13 1.07 7.49 -10.76
CA GLY A 13 0.23 7.84 -9.63
C GLY A 13 -1.23 8.12 -10.01
N VAL A 14 -1.86 7.16 -10.69
CA VAL A 14 -3.25 7.28 -11.17
C VAL A 14 -4.23 6.65 -10.21
N ASN A 15 -5.35 7.35 -9.96
CA ASN A 15 -6.51 6.78 -9.30
C ASN A 15 -7.44 6.15 -10.34
N VAL A 16 -7.59 4.83 -10.34
CA VAL A 16 -8.42 4.12 -11.32
C VAL A 16 -8.94 2.80 -10.76
N SER A 17 -10.22 2.53 -10.97
CA SER A 17 -10.82 1.22 -10.72
C SER A 17 -10.93 0.43 -12.02
N LEU A 18 -10.47 -0.82 -12.00
CA LEU A 18 -10.50 -1.73 -13.14
C LEU A 18 -11.64 -2.74 -12.97
N GLY A 19 -12.43 -2.96 -14.02
CA GLY A 19 -13.48 -3.96 -13.99
C GLY A 19 -12.89 -5.37 -13.85
N PRO A 20 -13.49 -6.24 -13.02
CA PRO A 20 -12.96 -7.58 -12.76
C PRO A 20 -12.94 -8.50 -14.00
N ASN A 21 -13.76 -8.17 -15.02
CA ASN A 21 -13.87 -8.92 -16.27
C ASN A 21 -13.34 -8.13 -17.48
N ASP A 22 -12.69 -6.98 -17.25
CA ASP A 22 -12.21 -6.14 -18.33
C ASP A 22 -10.98 -6.77 -18.99
N ASP A 23 -10.97 -6.80 -20.31
CA ASP A 23 -9.81 -7.29 -21.06
C ASP A 23 -8.63 -6.29 -20.95
N ALA A 24 -7.45 -6.75 -21.37
CA ALA A 24 -6.23 -5.94 -21.28
C ALA A 24 -6.30 -4.63 -22.08
N ARG A 25 -7.12 -4.57 -23.14
CA ARG A 25 -7.27 -3.38 -23.96
C ARG A 25 -8.11 -2.34 -23.23
N LYS A 26 -9.24 -2.76 -22.65
CA LYS A 26 -10.11 -1.90 -21.84
C LYS A 26 -9.39 -1.41 -20.60
N GLN A 27 -8.70 -2.29 -19.87
CA GLN A 27 -7.85 -1.87 -18.74
C GLN A 27 -6.79 -0.84 -19.15
N GLY A 28 -6.17 -1.02 -20.33
CA GLY A 28 -5.22 -0.05 -20.86
C GLY A 28 -5.86 1.30 -21.24
N GLN A 29 -7.11 1.30 -21.68
CA GLN A 29 -7.88 2.52 -21.94
C GLN A 29 -8.26 3.23 -20.64
N ASP A 30 -8.71 2.50 -19.62
CA ASP A 30 -9.07 3.08 -18.33
C ASP A 30 -7.86 3.71 -17.64
N ILE A 31 -6.71 3.04 -17.66
CA ILE A 31 -5.44 3.60 -17.14
C ILE A 31 -5.05 4.87 -17.91
N ARG A 32 -5.09 4.84 -19.25
CA ARG A 32 -4.79 6.04 -20.07
C ARG A 32 -5.78 7.17 -19.85
N GLY A 33 -7.05 6.84 -19.65
CA GLY A 33 -8.10 7.80 -19.30
C GLY A 33 -7.79 8.49 -17.98
N GLY A 34 -7.46 7.70 -16.94
CA GLY A 34 -7.08 8.22 -15.63
C GLY A 34 -5.78 9.04 -15.64
N LEU A 35 -4.82 8.72 -16.51
CA LEU A 35 -3.63 9.55 -16.73
C LEU A 35 -3.97 10.94 -17.26
N ASN A 36 -4.88 11.00 -18.24
CA ASN A 36 -5.26 12.25 -18.90
C ASN A 36 -6.26 13.08 -18.09
N ASN A 37 -7.11 12.41 -17.31
CA ASN A 37 -8.17 13.03 -16.53
C ASN A 37 -8.33 12.29 -15.18
N PRO A 38 -7.43 12.55 -14.21
CA PRO A 38 -7.49 11.93 -12.90
C PRO A 38 -8.77 12.36 -12.15
N GLN A 39 -9.43 11.42 -11.48
CA GLN A 39 -10.70 11.67 -10.78
C GLN A 39 -10.74 11.01 -9.40
N ALA A 40 -9.78 11.34 -8.55
CA ALA A 40 -9.85 10.94 -7.15
C ALA A 40 -11.11 11.53 -6.47
N VAL A 41 -11.61 10.83 -5.47
CA VAL A 41 -12.69 11.30 -4.60
C VAL A 41 -12.15 11.52 -3.20
N VAL A 42 -12.45 12.68 -2.62
CA VAL A 42 -12.00 13.06 -1.28
C VAL A 42 -13.20 13.41 -0.40
N GLU A 43 -13.29 12.74 0.73
CA GLU A 43 -14.30 12.96 1.78
C GLU A 43 -13.59 13.17 3.12
N GLY A 44 -13.29 14.43 3.46
CA GLY A 44 -12.49 14.77 4.64
C GLY A 44 -11.06 14.24 4.52
N ALA A 45 -10.72 13.24 5.34
CA ALA A 45 -9.40 12.58 5.30
C ALA A 45 -9.36 11.32 4.41
N ARG A 46 -10.53 10.85 3.92
CA ARG A 46 -10.63 9.63 3.13
C ARG A 46 -10.51 9.91 1.64
N ILE A 47 -9.67 9.12 1.00
CA ILE A 47 -9.35 9.19 -0.43
C ILE A 47 -9.80 7.89 -1.09
N ARG A 48 -10.56 7.99 -2.18
CA ARG A 48 -11.03 6.85 -2.97
C ARG A 48 -10.69 7.06 -4.44
N SER A 49 -10.63 5.97 -5.19
CA SER A 49 -10.43 6.01 -6.65
C SER A 49 -11.66 6.49 -7.41
N ARG A 50 -12.86 6.28 -6.84
CA ARG A 50 -14.16 6.72 -7.35
C ARG A 50 -15.21 6.73 -6.23
N GLN A 51 -16.34 7.38 -6.47
CA GLN A 51 -17.38 7.65 -5.46
C GLN A 51 -17.94 6.39 -4.80
N ASP A 52 -18.13 5.33 -5.58
CA ASP A 52 -18.70 4.05 -5.14
C ASP A 52 -17.64 3.01 -4.76
N SER A 53 -16.34 3.36 -4.81
CA SER A 53 -15.30 2.42 -4.40
C SER A 53 -15.48 2.06 -2.92
N PRO A 54 -15.50 0.76 -2.57
CA PRO A 54 -15.57 0.33 -1.19
C PRO A 54 -14.24 0.49 -0.46
N PHE A 55 -13.17 0.91 -1.15
CA PHE A 55 -11.84 1.06 -0.61
C PHE A 55 -11.53 2.53 -0.36
N ALA A 56 -10.88 2.83 0.75
CA ALA A 56 -10.43 4.18 1.06
C ALA A 56 -9.05 4.15 1.70
N LEU A 57 -8.24 5.15 1.38
CA LEU A 57 -6.97 5.46 2.01
C LEU A 57 -7.10 6.73 2.84
N GLU A 58 -6.50 6.73 4.02
CA GLU A 58 -6.36 7.87 4.91
C GLU A 58 -4.90 7.96 5.36
N LEU A 59 -4.38 9.18 5.52
CA LEU A 59 -3.08 9.44 6.12
C LEU A 59 -3.29 10.06 7.49
N ARG A 60 -2.58 9.53 8.49
CA ARG A 60 -2.53 10.12 9.83
C ARG A 60 -1.12 10.58 10.11
N ALA A 61 -0.95 11.68 10.83
CA ALA A 61 0.38 12.15 11.21
C ALA A 61 0.45 12.52 12.70
N LYS A 62 1.66 12.48 13.23
CA LYS A 62 2.02 12.90 14.59
C LYS A 62 3.42 13.53 14.60
N PRO A 63 3.73 14.41 15.56
CA PRO A 63 5.04 15.02 15.66
C PRO A 63 6.13 13.98 16.01
N LEU A 64 7.29 14.05 15.35
CA LEU A 64 8.47 13.25 15.74
C LEU A 64 8.91 13.56 17.18
N ALA A 65 8.72 14.80 17.63
CA ALA A 65 9.02 15.21 19.00
C ALA A 65 8.16 14.50 20.06
N ASN A 66 7.02 13.90 19.67
CA ASN A 66 6.13 13.17 20.56
C ASN A 66 5.63 11.86 19.90
N PRO A 67 6.50 10.85 19.74
CA PRO A 67 6.17 9.65 18.96
C PRO A 67 5.09 8.76 19.59
N LYS A 68 4.81 8.95 20.90
CA LYS A 68 3.76 8.26 21.66
C LYS A 68 2.37 8.86 21.45
N GLU A 69 2.27 10.04 20.82
CA GLU A 69 1.00 10.66 20.50
C GLU A 69 0.21 9.82 19.49
N VAL A 70 -1.11 9.86 19.60
CA VAL A 70 -1.99 9.20 18.63
C VAL A 70 -1.97 10.01 17.33
N ALA A 71 -1.60 9.37 16.23
CA ALA A 71 -1.59 10.00 14.91
C ALA A 71 -3.00 10.46 14.52
N GLN A 72 -3.12 11.70 14.06
CA GLN A 72 -4.40 12.32 13.72
C GLN A 72 -4.64 12.30 12.21
N PRO A 73 -5.88 12.05 11.74
CA PRO A 73 -6.21 12.11 10.32
C PRO A 73 -5.89 13.47 9.71
N ARG A 74 -5.26 13.45 8.53
CA ARG A 74 -4.99 14.66 7.75
C ARG A 74 -6.06 14.85 6.70
N PRO A 75 -6.65 16.07 6.58
CA PRO A 75 -7.58 16.34 5.50
C PRO A 75 -6.86 16.21 4.16
N ALA A 76 -7.54 15.62 3.19
CA ALA A 76 -7.10 15.60 1.81
C ALA A 76 -7.78 16.75 1.04
N ALA A 77 -7.13 17.21 -0.02
CA ALA A 77 -7.67 18.18 -0.96
C ALA A 77 -7.60 17.62 -2.38
N LEU A 78 -8.54 18.01 -3.24
CA LEU A 78 -8.46 17.72 -4.66
C LEU A 78 -7.81 18.88 -5.40
N GLU A 79 -6.71 18.60 -6.11
CA GLU A 79 -6.08 19.55 -7.01
C GLU A 79 -5.93 18.91 -8.38
N LYS A 80 -6.58 19.52 -9.39
CA LYS A 80 -6.59 19.02 -10.78
C LYS A 80 -6.92 17.52 -10.87
N GLY A 81 -7.84 17.04 -10.03
CA GLY A 81 -8.29 15.65 -10.03
C GLY A 81 -7.41 14.65 -9.24
N HIS A 82 -6.26 15.09 -8.71
CA HIS A 82 -5.44 14.29 -7.80
C HIS A 82 -5.77 14.60 -6.33
N ALA A 83 -5.67 13.60 -5.47
CA ALA A 83 -5.73 13.79 -4.03
C ALA A 83 -4.37 14.25 -3.49
N PHE A 84 -4.39 15.28 -2.66
CA PHE A 84 -3.23 15.85 -1.97
C PHE A 84 -3.42 15.81 -0.47
N VAL A 85 -2.39 15.42 0.27
CA VAL A 85 -2.34 15.50 1.72
C VAL A 85 -1.08 16.24 2.14
N ARG A 86 -1.22 17.19 3.05
CA ARG A 86 -0.07 17.89 3.64
C ARG A 86 0.47 17.08 4.82
N ILE A 87 1.77 16.81 4.79
CA ILE A 87 2.52 16.28 5.93
C ILE A 87 3.71 17.21 6.13
N ASP A 88 3.93 17.70 7.34
CA ASP A 88 5.01 18.64 7.59
C ASP A 88 6.32 17.90 7.89
N LYS A 89 7.46 18.58 7.66
CA LYS A 89 8.78 18.05 8.04
C LYS A 89 8.82 17.77 9.54
N GLY A 90 9.49 16.68 9.91
CA GLY A 90 9.58 16.27 11.32
C GLY A 90 8.29 15.63 11.84
N GLU A 91 7.39 15.22 10.96
CA GLU A 91 6.24 14.38 11.30
C GLU A 91 6.50 12.91 10.94
N LEU A 92 5.98 12.05 11.81
CA LEU A 92 5.76 10.65 11.51
C LEU A 92 4.36 10.50 10.93
N TYR A 93 4.18 9.62 9.95
CA TYR A 93 2.85 9.33 9.42
C TYR A 93 2.57 7.83 9.34
N GLU A 94 1.28 7.51 9.35
CA GLU A 94 0.74 6.17 9.28
C GLU A 94 -0.29 6.13 8.13
N LEU A 95 -0.33 5.03 7.39
CA LEU A 95 -1.33 4.80 6.36
C LEU A 95 -2.47 3.99 6.95
N VAL A 96 -3.70 4.43 6.71
CA VAL A 96 -4.90 3.74 7.18
C VAL A 96 -5.71 3.34 5.95
N PHE A 97 -5.77 2.04 5.69
CA PHE A 97 -6.53 1.48 4.59
C PHE A 97 -7.82 0.86 5.10
N HIS A 98 -8.94 1.22 4.48
CA HIS A 98 -10.26 0.71 4.79
C HIS A 98 -10.74 -0.25 3.70
N ASN A 99 -11.02 -1.50 4.07
CA ASN A 99 -11.69 -2.46 3.20
C ASN A 99 -13.19 -2.50 3.52
N GLY A 100 -14.00 -1.69 2.84
CA GLY A 100 -15.46 -1.74 2.93
C GLY A 100 -16.10 -2.86 2.10
N ALA A 101 -15.31 -3.67 1.39
CA ALA A 101 -15.83 -4.73 0.54
C ALA A 101 -16.18 -5.99 1.36
N ARG A 102 -16.94 -6.89 0.73
CA ARG A 102 -17.35 -8.19 1.32
C ARG A 102 -16.32 -9.31 1.12
N HIS A 103 -15.11 -9.00 0.68
CA HIS A 103 -14.04 -9.97 0.40
C HIS A 103 -12.68 -9.47 0.92
N GLU A 104 -11.77 -10.40 1.19
CA GLU A 104 -10.37 -10.11 1.56
C GLU A 104 -9.65 -9.48 0.36
N VAL A 105 -8.77 -8.52 0.64
CA VAL A 105 -7.93 -7.90 -0.38
C VAL A 105 -6.47 -8.00 0.00
N ALA A 106 -5.62 -8.10 -1.03
CA ALA A 106 -4.18 -7.95 -0.95
C ALA A 106 -3.78 -6.55 -1.44
N LEU A 107 -2.96 -5.86 -0.66
CA LEU A 107 -2.46 -4.52 -0.95
C LEU A 107 -0.98 -4.57 -1.25
N SER A 108 -0.57 -4.10 -2.43
CA SER A 108 0.81 -3.69 -2.66
C SER A 108 0.88 -2.18 -2.47
N ILE A 109 1.75 -1.72 -1.58
CA ILE A 109 1.86 -0.32 -1.18
C ILE A 109 3.26 0.16 -1.49
N THR A 110 3.34 1.26 -2.24
CA THR A 110 4.60 1.92 -2.57
C THR A 110 4.56 3.38 -2.14
N ILE A 111 5.70 3.88 -1.68
CA ILE A 111 5.92 5.29 -1.31
C ILE A 111 7.13 5.76 -2.12
N ASP A 112 6.92 6.76 -2.96
CA ASP A 112 7.88 7.25 -3.96
C ASP A 112 8.45 6.12 -4.84
N GLY A 113 7.62 5.13 -5.14
CA GLY A 113 7.98 3.94 -5.93
C GLY A 113 8.74 2.86 -5.14
N ILE A 114 8.96 3.02 -3.83
CA ILE A 114 9.61 2.03 -2.98
C ILE A 114 8.54 1.21 -2.27
N ASP A 115 8.59 -0.12 -2.41
CA ASP A 115 7.63 -1.03 -1.77
C ASP A 115 7.83 -1.10 -0.24
N THR A 116 6.74 -1.18 0.51
CA THR A 116 6.77 -1.21 1.98
C THR A 116 7.54 -2.39 2.59
N PHE A 117 7.79 -3.48 1.84
CA PHE A 117 8.59 -4.62 2.25
C PHE A 117 10.07 -4.55 1.83
N THR A 118 10.49 -3.50 1.10
CA THR A 118 11.87 -3.36 0.58
C THR A 118 12.95 -3.54 1.67
N PHE A 119 12.67 -3.06 2.88
CA PHE A 119 13.60 -3.05 4.01
C PHE A 119 13.42 -4.21 5.00
N SER A 120 12.59 -5.20 4.64
CA SER A 120 12.38 -6.41 5.44
C SER A 120 13.69 -7.18 5.65
N ASP A 121 13.90 -7.66 6.88
CA ASP A 121 14.92 -8.66 7.23
C ASP A 121 14.40 -10.09 6.98
N ASP A 122 13.07 -10.27 6.91
CA ASP A 122 12.49 -11.54 6.51
C ASP A 122 12.67 -11.69 4.99
N ARG A 123 13.59 -12.59 4.60
CA ARG A 123 13.99 -12.84 3.21
C ARG A 123 13.62 -14.26 2.79
N ASP A 124 13.31 -14.42 1.51
CA ASP A 124 13.23 -15.74 0.89
C ASP A 124 14.65 -16.34 0.84
N PRO A 125 14.90 -17.50 1.47
CA PRO A 125 16.24 -18.08 1.55
C PRO A 125 16.83 -18.50 0.19
N LYS A 126 16.00 -18.60 -0.85
CA LYS A 126 16.44 -18.97 -2.21
C LYS A 126 16.77 -17.78 -3.08
N THR A 127 16.09 -16.65 -2.88
CA THR A 127 16.19 -15.48 -3.78
C THR A 127 16.73 -14.23 -3.11
N ASP A 128 16.84 -14.21 -1.79
CA ASP A 128 17.19 -13.04 -0.97
C ASP A 128 16.26 -11.82 -1.17
N ALA A 129 15.14 -12.03 -1.86
CA ALA A 129 14.07 -11.04 -1.97
C ALA A 129 13.29 -10.96 -0.64
N PRO A 130 12.57 -9.85 -0.38
CA PRO A 130 11.62 -9.80 0.74
C PRO A 130 10.67 -11.01 0.71
N ALA A 131 10.47 -11.66 1.85
CA ALA A 131 9.62 -12.84 1.97
C ALA A 131 8.12 -12.54 1.74
N PHE A 132 7.75 -11.26 1.80
CA PHE A 132 6.39 -10.77 1.65
C PHE A 132 6.30 -9.75 0.52
N SER A 133 5.09 -9.62 -0.02
CA SER A 133 4.82 -8.69 -1.13
C SER A 133 3.52 -7.91 -0.98
N HIS A 134 2.62 -8.36 -0.09
CA HIS A 134 1.29 -7.75 0.06
C HIS A 134 0.85 -7.78 1.52
N TRP A 135 0.10 -6.74 1.91
CA TRP A 135 -0.68 -6.71 3.14
C TRP A 135 -2.07 -7.28 2.88
N LEU A 136 -2.59 -8.09 3.81
CA LEU A 136 -3.95 -8.64 3.70
C LEU A 136 -4.91 -7.88 4.61
N VAL A 137 -6.07 -7.53 4.06
CA VAL A 137 -7.13 -6.84 4.82
C VAL A 137 -8.45 -7.57 4.64
N SER A 138 -8.96 -8.14 5.72
CA SER A 138 -10.21 -8.88 5.74
C SER A 138 -11.44 -7.99 5.41
N PRO A 139 -12.58 -8.58 5.02
CA PRO A 139 -13.80 -7.83 4.72
C PRO A 139 -14.22 -6.92 5.88
N GLY A 140 -14.58 -5.68 5.59
CA GLY A 140 -15.02 -4.70 6.59
C GLY A 140 -13.94 -4.22 7.57
N GLN A 141 -12.68 -4.68 7.42
CA GLN A 141 -11.60 -4.34 8.33
C GLN A 141 -10.77 -3.16 7.86
N THR A 142 -10.00 -2.61 8.79
CA THR A 142 -9.03 -1.53 8.55
C THR A 142 -7.63 -2.02 8.86
N LEU A 143 -6.67 -1.69 8.00
CA LEU A 143 -5.25 -1.86 8.23
C LEU A 143 -4.65 -0.51 8.62
N VAL A 144 -3.90 -0.47 9.72
CA VAL A 144 -3.03 0.65 10.06
C VAL A 144 -1.60 0.21 9.79
N LEU A 145 -0.93 0.87 8.86
CA LEU A 145 0.46 0.62 8.49
C LEU A 145 1.34 1.76 9.03
N PRO A 146 2.08 1.53 10.12
CA PRO A 146 2.82 2.59 10.80
C PRO A 146 4.19 2.90 10.16
N GLY A 147 4.63 2.11 9.19
CA GLY A 147 5.98 2.23 8.63
C GLY A 147 6.33 1.16 7.61
N TRP A 148 7.58 1.18 7.19
CA TRP A 148 8.20 0.12 6.39
C TRP A 148 8.25 -1.17 7.20
N HIS A 149 7.89 -2.30 6.61
CA HIS A 149 8.05 -3.59 7.26
C HIS A 149 9.55 -3.90 7.44
N LYS A 150 9.89 -4.41 8.62
CA LYS A 150 11.26 -4.76 9.00
C LYS A 150 11.37 -6.22 9.40
N THR A 151 10.47 -6.74 10.24
CA THR A 151 10.50 -8.17 10.61
C THR A 151 9.20 -8.63 11.26
N ASN A 152 8.90 -9.93 11.12
CA ASN A 152 7.87 -10.65 11.86
C ASN A 152 8.45 -11.47 13.04
N ASP A 153 9.75 -11.36 13.36
CA ASP A 153 10.33 -12.04 14.51
C ASP A 153 9.69 -11.51 15.82
N PRO A 154 8.96 -12.35 16.58
CA PRO A 154 8.28 -11.94 17.80
C PRO A 154 9.23 -11.54 18.94
N LYS A 155 10.52 -11.83 18.81
CA LYS A 155 11.55 -11.47 19.79
C LYS A 155 12.10 -10.06 19.58
N ARG A 156 11.68 -9.38 18.50
CA ARG A 156 12.16 -8.07 18.12
C ARG A 156 11.08 -7.02 18.29
N ASP A 157 11.48 -5.85 18.79
CA ASP A 157 10.59 -4.70 19.02
C ASP A 157 10.61 -3.69 17.86
N ASP A 158 11.34 -3.99 16.77
CA ASP A 158 11.54 -3.12 15.61
C ASP A 158 10.83 -3.65 14.35
N ASN A 159 9.65 -4.26 14.49
CA ASN A 159 8.88 -4.83 13.37
C ASN A 159 8.60 -3.85 12.23
N PHE A 160 8.59 -2.55 12.53
CA PHE A 160 8.37 -1.47 11.58
C PHE A 160 9.39 -0.34 11.74
N LEU A 161 9.82 0.23 10.62
CA LEU A 161 10.54 1.51 10.58
C LEU A 161 9.54 2.61 10.21
N SER A 162 9.26 3.53 11.13
CA SER A 162 8.24 4.57 10.90
C SER A 162 8.48 5.38 9.64
N PHE A 163 7.40 5.76 8.95
CA PHE A 163 7.51 6.72 7.86
C PHE A 163 7.80 8.12 8.44
N LEU A 164 8.95 8.68 8.07
CA LEU A 164 9.40 10.00 8.53
C LEU A 164 9.56 10.93 7.33
N VAL A 165 8.99 12.13 7.41
CA VAL A 165 9.23 13.19 6.43
C VAL A 165 10.55 13.89 6.80
N THR A 166 11.62 13.52 6.10
CA THR A 166 12.96 14.15 6.22
C THR A 166 13.22 15.13 5.08
N GLU A 167 14.27 15.93 5.21
CA GLU A 167 14.77 16.74 4.10
C GLU A 167 15.29 15.86 2.93
N TYR A 168 15.28 16.45 1.73
CA TYR A 168 15.74 15.81 0.50
C TYR A 168 17.17 15.27 0.67
N GLY A 169 17.39 14.00 0.29
CA GLY A 169 18.71 13.35 0.40
C GLY A 169 18.98 12.61 1.71
N GLN A 170 18.11 12.70 2.73
CA GLN A 170 18.28 12.02 4.03
C GLN A 170 17.28 10.88 4.30
N GLY A 171 16.37 10.60 3.37
CA GLY A 171 15.33 9.56 3.50
C GLY A 171 15.65 8.25 2.76
N ALA A 172 14.78 7.24 2.87
CA ALA A 172 14.93 5.93 2.22
C ALA A 172 15.24 5.99 0.70
N GLY A 173 14.69 6.98 -0.01
CA GLY A 173 14.94 7.22 -1.44
C GLY A 173 16.33 7.74 -1.80
N SER A 174 17.15 8.21 -0.85
CA SER A 174 18.55 8.58 -1.14
C SER A 174 19.50 7.38 -1.21
N LYS A 175 19.04 6.20 -0.76
CA LYS A 175 19.77 4.93 -0.91
C LYS A 175 19.67 4.32 -2.32
N PHE A 176 18.81 4.88 -3.20
CA PHE A 176 18.65 4.45 -4.58
C PHE A 176 18.59 5.68 -5.50
N PRO A 177 19.55 5.91 -6.41
CA PRO A 177 19.60 7.11 -7.24
C PRO A 177 18.62 7.03 -8.41
N THR A 178 17.33 7.20 -8.14
CA THR A 178 16.34 7.57 -9.18
C THR A 178 16.24 9.09 -9.21
N LYS A 179 16.51 9.70 -10.38
CA LYS A 179 16.36 11.16 -10.60
C LYS A 179 14.91 11.58 -10.31
N SER A 180 14.65 12.08 -9.11
CA SER A 180 13.34 12.60 -8.69
C SER A 180 13.23 14.08 -9.05
N GLN A 181 12.29 14.41 -9.94
CA GLN A 181 11.81 15.78 -10.17
C GLN A 181 10.68 16.08 -9.17
N GLY A 182 10.88 17.00 -8.20
CA GLY A 182 9.80 17.72 -7.50
C GLY A 182 9.70 17.62 -5.96
N GLN A 183 9.10 18.63 -5.32
CA GLN A 183 8.75 18.72 -3.89
C GLN A 183 7.55 17.84 -3.46
N ILE A 184 7.06 16.96 -4.35
CA ILE A 184 5.82 16.21 -4.15
C ILE A 184 6.15 14.72 -4.14
N GLY A 185 5.86 14.04 -3.03
CA GLY A 185 5.93 12.58 -2.94
C GLY A 185 4.63 11.92 -3.38
N VAL A 186 4.68 10.63 -3.69
CA VAL A 186 3.53 9.85 -4.17
C VAL A 186 3.41 8.54 -3.40
N ILE A 187 2.21 8.26 -2.89
CA ILE A 187 1.88 6.98 -2.27
C ILE A 187 0.86 6.30 -3.18
N THR A 188 1.16 5.06 -3.57
CA THR A 188 0.29 4.25 -4.42
C THR A 188 -0.10 2.98 -3.67
N VAL A 189 -1.40 2.73 -3.57
CA VAL A 189 -1.98 1.49 -3.06
C VAL A 189 -2.65 0.75 -4.22
N GLN A 190 -2.06 -0.36 -4.60
CA GLN A 190 -2.63 -1.30 -5.55
C GLN A 190 -3.46 -2.35 -4.81
N ILE A 191 -4.70 -2.54 -5.22
CA ILE A 191 -5.67 -3.38 -4.52
C ILE A 191 -6.04 -4.55 -5.43
N SER A 192 -5.84 -5.77 -4.93
CA SER A 192 -6.20 -7.02 -5.58
C SER A 192 -7.12 -7.85 -4.69
N LYS A 193 -7.97 -8.70 -5.26
CA LYS A 193 -8.65 -9.73 -4.46
C LYS A 193 -7.63 -10.77 -4.03
N SER A 194 -7.76 -11.25 -2.80
CA SER A 194 -6.98 -12.38 -2.30
C SER A 194 -7.89 -13.57 -1.99
N HIS A 195 -7.38 -14.76 -2.29
CA HIS A 195 -8.07 -16.02 -2.07
C HIS A 195 -7.14 -17.00 -1.37
N GLN A 196 -7.71 -17.84 -0.51
CA GLN A 196 -6.97 -18.98 -0.01
C GLN A 196 -6.61 -19.92 -1.17
N PRO A 197 -5.40 -20.50 -1.18
CA PRO A 197 -5.08 -21.57 -2.11
C PRO A 197 -6.11 -22.69 -1.94
N ARG A 198 -6.74 -23.16 -3.02
CA ARG A 198 -7.64 -24.32 -2.95
C ARG A 198 -6.84 -25.53 -2.47
N SER A 199 -7.37 -26.25 -1.47
CA SER A 199 -6.81 -27.54 -1.05
C SER A 199 -6.74 -28.47 -2.26
N GLY A 200 -5.52 -28.81 -2.70
CA GLY A 200 -5.26 -29.65 -3.87
C GLY A 200 -4.31 -29.07 -4.92
N GLN A 201 -4.00 -27.77 -4.89
CA GLN A 201 -2.84 -27.19 -5.61
C GLN A 201 -1.65 -27.02 -4.66
N ALA A 202 -1.30 -28.08 -3.94
CA ALA A 202 -0.04 -28.13 -3.21
C ALA A 202 1.07 -28.54 -4.17
N LYS A 203 2.11 -27.71 -4.33
CA LYS A 203 3.44 -28.27 -4.61
C LYS A 203 3.80 -29.11 -3.39
N SER A 204 4.03 -30.40 -3.61
CA SER A 204 4.31 -31.38 -2.56
C SER A 204 5.52 -30.96 -1.69
N GLY A 205 5.28 -30.89 -0.39
CA GLY A 205 6.29 -30.82 0.69
C GLY A 205 5.57 -30.69 2.05
N ALA A 206 5.69 -31.71 2.91
CA ALA A 206 5.08 -31.86 4.26
C ALA A 206 5.40 -30.69 5.24
N GLU A 207 4.75 -30.39 6.38
CA GLU A 207 3.62 -30.87 7.21
C GLU A 207 3.29 -29.76 8.28
N THR A 208 2.27 -29.97 9.13
CA THR A 208 1.97 -29.37 10.48
C THR A 208 0.69 -28.50 10.57
N GLY A 209 -0.21 -28.88 11.50
CA GLY A 209 -1.41 -28.13 11.92
C GLY A 209 -1.25 -27.50 13.32
N PHE A 210 -2.18 -26.65 13.78
CA PHE A 210 -2.08 -26.00 15.10
C PHE A 210 -3.41 -25.77 15.84
N GLY A 211 -3.30 -25.79 17.18
CA GLY A 211 -4.34 -25.73 18.22
C GLY A 211 -4.70 -24.31 18.74
N PRO A 212 -5.10 -24.15 20.03
CA PRO A 212 -5.85 -22.98 20.49
C PRO A 212 -5.01 -21.68 20.58
N PRO A 213 -5.66 -20.50 20.42
CA PRO A 213 -5.01 -19.22 20.14
C PRO A 213 -4.41 -18.50 21.36
N VAL A 214 -3.32 -17.75 21.13
CA VAL A 214 -2.72 -16.76 22.05
C VAL A 214 -2.30 -15.48 21.27
N LYS A 215 -2.21 -14.34 21.98
CA LYS A 215 -2.24 -12.93 21.54
C LYS A 215 -1.37 -12.53 20.33
N GLY A 216 -1.89 -11.56 19.56
CA GLY A 216 -1.59 -11.35 18.13
C GLY A 216 -0.31 -10.60 17.76
N GLU A 217 0.27 -11.08 16.67
CA GLU A 217 1.44 -10.61 15.91
C GLU A 217 1.12 -10.77 14.41
N LEU A 218 1.87 -10.07 13.53
CA LEU A 218 1.75 -10.18 12.08
C LEU A 218 1.84 -11.65 11.64
N LYS A 219 0.74 -12.21 11.12
CA LYS A 219 0.70 -13.60 10.67
C LYS A 219 0.97 -13.69 9.18
N ALA A 220 2.13 -14.25 8.82
CA ALA A 220 2.43 -14.62 7.45
C ALA A 220 1.48 -15.73 6.96
N VAL A 221 0.90 -15.55 5.78
CA VAL A 221 0.06 -16.56 5.12
C VAL A 221 0.27 -16.50 3.61
N GLU A 222 0.09 -17.64 2.95
CA GLU A 222 0.07 -17.71 1.50
C GLU A 222 -1.34 -17.41 0.96
N ARG A 223 -1.39 -16.67 -0.16
CA ARG A 223 -2.62 -16.32 -0.88
C ARG A 223 -2.41 -16.36 -2.38
N LEU A 224 -3.45 -16.74 -3.10
CA LEU A 224 -3.58 -16.46 -4.53
C LEU A 224 -4.07 -15.01 -4.67
N ILE A 225 -3.41 -14.24 -5.53
CA ILE A 225 -3.68 -12.82 -5.72
C ILE A 225 -4.15 -12.60 -7.15
N ASP A 226 -5.36 -12.07 -7.29
CA ASP A 226 -5.91 -11.71 -8.60
C ASP A 226 -5.19 -10.47 -9.18
N PRO A 227 -5.31 -10.22 -10.49
CA PRO A 227 -5.03 -8.92 -11.05
C PRO A 227 -5.60 -7.75 -10.22
N PRO A 228 -4.90 -6.61 -10.15
CA PRO A 228 -5.42 -5.42 -9.47
C PRO A 228 -6.77 -5.01 -10.03
N LEU A 229 -7.67 -4.65 -9.12
CA LEU A 229 -9.02 -4.17 -9.43
C LEU A 229 -9.19 -2.69 -9.09
N ASP A 230 -8.27 -2.11 -8.31
CA ASP A 230 -8.34 -0.71 -7.92
C ASP A 230 -6.95 -0.15 -7.57
N PHE A 231 -6.77 1.14 -7.82
CA PHE A 231 -5.57 1.91 -7.51
C PHE A 231 -5.97 3.20 -6.81
N ILE A 232 -5.47 3.39 -5.60
CA ILE A 232 -5.60 4.65 -4.86
C ILE A 232 -4.22 5.29 -4.79
N THR A 233 -4.10 6.50 -5.33
CA THR A 233 -2.89 7.30 -5.28
C THR A 233 -3.15 8.61 -4.54
N VAL A 234 -2.27 8.94 -3.60
CA VAL A 234 -2.23 10.23 -2.92
C VAL A 234 -0.87 10.89 -3.11
N ARG A 235 -0.89 12.18 -3.40
CA ARG A 235 0.29 13.03 -3.42
C ARG A 235 0.47 13.66 -2.06
N TYR A 236 1.69 13.73 -1.57
CA TYR A 236 1.98 14.43 -0.33
C TYR A 236 3.05 15.50 -0.51
N LEU A 237 2.82 16.64 0.14
CA LEU A 237 3.78 17.73 0.17
C LEU A 237 4.80 17.45 1.27
N ARG A 238 6.08 17.77 1.01
CA ARG A 238 7.21 17.63 1.93
C ARG A 238 8.01 18.93 2.03
#